data_AF-A0A7S2YFH9-F1
#
_entry.id   AF-A0A7S2YFH9-F1
#
_cell.length_a   1.000
_cell.length_b   1.000
_cell.length_c   1.000
_cell.angle_alpha   90.00
_cell.angle_beta   90.00
_cell.angle_gamma   90.00
#
_symmetry.space_group_name_H-M   'P 1'
#
loop_
_entity.id
_entity.type
_entity.pdbx_description
1 polymer ?
#
loop_
_entity_poly.entity_id
_entity_poly.type
_entity_poly.pdbx_seq_one_letter_code
_entity_poly.pdbx_strand_id
1 'polypeptide(L)'
;KHRQRLDQMLSTPLQHSQKKKKQVYSARHLNLKYTTAHLNGRRVWNEDAIMCTPLTFCQGMLFVVCDGHGDCGSVASFVALQLPKALELGHDRSVEEMNEEYWTKLCQDAALKIDQDLKGAHLAGGSTAVWVIVT
;
A
#
# COMPACT_ATOMS: atom_id res chain seq x y z
N LYS A 1 51.20 -20.93 16.98
CA LYS A 1 50.63 -19.58 16.77
C LYS A 1 49.65 -19.52 15.58
N HIS A 2 48.78 -20.53 15.38
CA HIS A 2 47.80 -20.50 14.27
C HIS A 2 46.46 -21.19 14.57
N ARG A 3 46.09 -21.34 15.86
CA ARG A 3 44.83 -21.98 16.28
C ARG A 3 44.03 -21.22 17.34
N GLN A 4 44.46 -20.02 17.73
CA GLN A 4 43.78 -19.18 18.73
C GLN A 4 43.05 -17.96 18.12
N ARG A 5 42.85 -17.93 16.79
CA ARG A 5 42.20 -16.81 16.08
C ARG A 5 40.85 -17.17 15.43
N LEU A 6 40.37 -18.41 15.55
CA LEU A 6 39.12 -18.84 14.89
C LEU A 6 37.90 -18.93 15.83
N ASP A 7 38.11 -18.95 17.16
CA ASP A 7 36.99 -19.02 18.12
C ASP A 7 36.53 -17.64 18.64
N GLN A 8 37.05 -16.54 18.10
CA GLN A 8 36.68 -15.16 18.47
C GLN A 8 35.81 -14.43 17.43
N MET A 9 35.33 -15.10 16.38
CA MET A 9 34.51 -14.49 15.33
C MET A 9 33.07 -15.05 15.22
N LEU A 10 32.56 -15.74 16.24
CA LEU A 10 31.19 -16.26 16.28
C LEU A 10 30.39 -15.83 17.52
N SER A 11 30.62 -14.61 18.00
CA SER A 11 29.73 -13.96 18.96
C SER A 11 29.17 -12.67 18.36
N THR A 12 28.40 -12.80 17.28
CA THR A 12 27.55 -11.70 16.82
C THR A 12 26.36 -11.61 17.78
N PRO A 13 26.16 -10.49 18.48
CA PRO A 13 25.05 -10.34 19.41
C PRO A 13 23.72 -10.43 18.64
N LEU A 14 22.76 -11.11 19.26
CA LEU A 14 21.31 -11.03 18.99
C LEU A 14 20.96 -9.68 18.36
N GLN A 15 20.61 -9.70 17.07
CA GLN A 15 20.00 -8.53 16.44
C GLN A 15 18.79 -8.17 17.28
N HIS A 16 18.89 -7.01 17.90
CA HIS A 16 17.83 -6.38 18.66
C HIS A 16 16.54 -6.51 17.87
N SER A 17 15.58 -7.26 18.43
CA SER A 17 14.18 -7.12 18.09
C SER A 17 13.80 -5.69 18.44
N GLN A 18 14.04 -4.76 17.51
CA GLN A 18 13.47 -3.43 17.58
C GLN A 18 11.97 -3.64 17.56
N LYS A 19 11.35 -3.54 18.75
CA LYS A 19 9.91 -3.40 18.90
C LYS A 19 9.54 -2.13 18.11
N LYS A 20 9.21 -2.28 16.83
CA LYS A 20 8.61 -1.22 16.02
C LYS A 20 7.37 -0.78 16.78
N LYS A 21 7.40 0.43 17.33
CA LYS A 21 6.23 1.02 18.00
C LYS A 21 5.09 0.98 16.98
N LYS A 22 4.01 0.26 17.29
CA LYS A 22 2.81 0.28 16.47
C LYS A 22 2.31 1.73 16.42
N GLN A 23 2.40 2.35 15.26
CA GLN A 23 1.86 3.68 15.04
C GLN A 23 0.35 3.54 14.84
N VAL A 24 -0.42 4.18 15.71
CA VAL A 24 -1.88 4.23 15.65
C VAL A 24 -2.29 5.54 14.99
N TYR A 25 -3.13 5.46 13.97
CA TYR A 25 -3.67 6.59 13.25
C TYR A 25 -5.16 6.75 13.57
N SER A 26 -5.69 7.97 13.37
CA SER A 26 -7.11 8.27 13.59
C SER A 26 -7.68 9.16 12.49
N ALA A 27 -8.78 8.75 11.88
CA ALA A 27 -9.63 9.59 11.05
C ALA A 27 -10.84 10.02 11.88
N ARG A 28 -10.71 11.16 12.58
CA ARG A 28 -11.66 11.59 13.61
C ARG A 28 -13.07 11.85 13.07
N HIS A 29 -13.18 12.38 11.85
CA HIS A 29 -14.47 12.67 11.22
C HIS A 29 -15.30 11.41 10.95
N LEU A 30 -14.66 10.25 10.79
CA LEU A 30 -15.31 8.94 10.62
C LEU A 30 -15.35 8.11 11.92
N ASN A 31 -14.94 8.67 13.05
CA ASN A 31 -14.74 7.93 14.32
C ASN A 31 -13.87 6.67 14.16
N LEU A 32 -12.92 6.68 13.21
CA LEU A 32 -12.12 5.51 12.86
C LEU A 32 -10.72 5.57 13.47
N LYS A 33 -10.27 4.46 14.05
CA LYS A 33 -8.88 4.22 14.47
C LYS A 33 -8.33 3.05 13.69
N TYR A 34 -7.11 3.18 13.18
CA TYR A 34 -6.48 2.12 12.40
C TYR A 34 -4.97 2.06 12.63
N THR A 35 -4.39 0.93 12.27
CA THR A 35 -2.94 0.68 12.32
C THR A 35 -2.54 -0.07 11.07
N THR A 36 -1.32 0.15 10.59
CA THR A 36 -0.73 -0.65 9.53
C THR A 36 0.50 -1.37 10.06
N ALA A 37 0.82 -2.51 9.46
CA ALA A 37 2.04 -3.26 9.75
C ALA A 37 2.61 -3.78 8.44
N HIS A 38 3.84 -3.36 8.14
CA HIS A 38 4.57 -3.80 6.96
C HIS A 38 5.71 -4.72 7.40
N LEU A 39 5.63 -6.00 7.03
CA LEU A 39 6.57 -7.04 7.48
C LEU A 39 7.10 -7.80 6.28
N ASN A 40 8.43 -7.89 6.15
CA ASN A 40 9.08 -8.63 5.07
C ASN A 40 9.05 -10.16 5.26
N GLY A 41 8.72 -10.63 6.47
CA GLY A 41 8.80 -12.04 6.82
C GLY A 41 10.20 -12.60 6.57
N ARG A 42 10.29 -13.67 5.75
CA ARG A 42 11.53 -14.35 5.37
C ARG A 42 12.04 -13.98 3.97
N ARG A 43 11.36 -13.06 3.27
CA ARG A 43 11.72 -12.68 1.90
C ARG A 43 13.00 -11.82 1.91
N VAL A 44 13.76 -11.86 0.82
CA VAL A 44 14.94 -10.99 0.64
C VAL A 44 14.49 -9.54 0.44
N TRP A 45 13.44 -9.34 -0.38
CA TRP A 45 12.83 -8.05 -0.68
C TRP A 45 11.37 -8.06 -0.26
N ASN A 46 10.91 -6.91 0.24
CA ASN A 46 9.50 -6.68 0.48
C ASN A 46 8.93 -5.95 -0.74
N GLU A 47 8.04 -6.60 -1.47
CA GLU A 47 7.38 -6.05 -2.66
C GLU A 47 5.97 -5.54 -2.35
N ASP A 48 5.50 -5.64 -1.11
CA ASP A 48 4.20 -5.16 -0.68
C ASP A 48 4.18 -3.61 -0.63
N ALA A 49 2.98 -3.04 -0.79
CA ALA A 49 2.75 -1.64 -0.52
C ALA A 49 1.43 -1.43 0.24
N ILE A 50 1.41 -0.45 1.13
CA ILE A 50 0.20 -0.05 1.86
C ILE A 50 0.00 1.45 1.70
N MET A 51 -1.23 1.86 1.37
CA MET A 51 -1.64 3.27 1.35
C MET A 51 -2.85 3.47 2.26
N CYS A 52 -2.84 4.55 3.04
CA CYS A 52 -4.00 5.01 3.80
C CYS A 52 -4.09 6.53 3.64
N THR A 53 -5.14 7.01 2.98
CA THR A 53 -5.28 8.45 2.67
C THR A 53 -6.75 8.86 2.69
N PRO A 54 -7.07 10.10 3.11
CA PRO A 54 -8.40 10.65 2.91
C PRO A 54 -8.72 10.79 1.41
N LEU A 55 -10.02 10.70 1.09
CA LEU A 55 -10.59 11.09 -0.19
C LEU A 55 -11.41 12.36 0.01
N THR A 56 -11.10 13.39 -0.75
CA THR A 56 -11.65 14.73 -0.57
C THR A 56 -13.10 14.83 -1.03
N PHE A 57 -13.46 14.18 -2.14
CA PHE A 57 -14.80 14.29 -2.72
C PHE A 57 -15.90 13.66 -1.86
N CYS A 58 -15.60 12.59 -1.12
CA CYS A 58 -16.57 11.91 -0.25
C CYS A 58 -16.33 12.13 1.24
N GLN A 59 -15.33 12.94 1.62
CA GLN A 59 -14.86 13.07 3.01
C GLN A 59 -14.58 11.71 3.67
N GLY A 60 -14.16 10.73 2.86
CA GLY A 60 -13.93 9.36 3.27
C GLY A 60 -12.46 9.05 3.50
N MET A 61 -12.18 7.79 3.83
CA MET A 61 -10.83 7.25 3.95
C MET A 61 -10.66 6.04 3.03
N LEU A 62 -9.60 6.07 2.24
CA LEU A 62 -9.15 4.95 1.40
C LEU A 62 -8.04 4.17 2.12
N PHE A 63 -8.19 2.85 2.15
CA PHE A 63 -7.18 1.89 2.59
C PHE A 63 -6.85 0.98 1.43
N VAL A 64 -5.57 0.80 1.13
CA VAL A 64 -5.08 -0.02 0.02
C VAL A 64 -3.96 -0.92 0.53
N VAL A 65 -4.00 -2.19 0.14
CA VAL A 65 -2.92 -3.15 0.32
C VAL A 65 -2.62 -3.76 -1.04
N CYS A 66 -1.35 -3.75 -1.41
CA CYS A 66 -0.85 -4.31 -2.66
C CYS A 66 0.18 -5.40 -2.34
N ASP A 67 0.08 -6.53 -3.01
CA ASP A 67 1.07 -7.63 -2.99
C ASP A 67 1.77 -7.63 -4.35
N GLY A 68 3.00 -7.15 -4.37
CA GLY A 68 3.81 -6.98 -5.58
C GLY A 68 4.61 -8.24 -5.94
N HIS A 69 4.91 -8.41 -7.22
CA HIS A 69 5.76 -9.50 -7.68
C HIS A 69 6.53 -9.15 -8.96
N GLY A 70 7.81 -9.54 -8.97
CA GLY A 70 8.65 -9.57 -10.17
C GLY A 70 9.35 -8.26 -10.50
N ASP A 71 9.37 -7.29 -9.57
CA ASP A 71 9.81 -5.93 -9.86
C ASP A 71 10.28 -5.10 -8.66
N CYS A 72 10.62 -5.79 -7.56
CA CYS A 72 11.03 -5.18 -6.31
C CYS A 72 9.98 -4.20 -5.72
N GLY A 73 8.69 -4.43 -6.00
CA GLY A 73 7.57 -3.67 -5.45
C GLY A 73 7.27 -2.35 -6.19
N SER A 74 7.82 -2.17 -7.39
CA SER A 74 7.65 -0.94 -8.18
C SER A 74 6.19 -0.73 -8.59
N VAL A 75 5.54 -1.77 -9.14
CA VAL A 75 4.13 -1.78 -9.54
C VAL A 75 3.23 -1.69 -8.32
N ALA A 76 3.50 -2.44 -7.24
CA ALA A 76 2.70 -2.35 -6.01
C ALA A 76 2.70 -0.92 -5.43
N SER A 77 3.89 -0.30 -5.34
CA SER A 77 4.04 1.08 -4.89
C SER A 77 3.34 2.06 -5.82
N PHE A 78 3.44 1.84 -7.14
CA PHE A 78 2.75 2.65 -8.15
C PHE A 78 1.24 2.60 -7.96
N VAL A 79 0.65 1.40 -7.90
CA VAL A 79 -0.79 1.19 -7.72
C VAL A 79 -1.27 1.88 -6.44
N ALA A 80 -0.58 1.66 -5.32
CA ALA A 80 -0.91 2.27 -4.03
C ALA A 80 -0.89 3.82 -4.07
N LEU A 81 0.02 4.42 -4.85
CA LEU A 81 0.14 5.88 -4.99
C LEU A 81 -0.83 6.50 -6.00
N GLN A 82 -1.19 5.77 -7.06
CA GLN A 82 -2.06 6.28 -8.12
C GLN A 82 -3.54 6.06 -7.84
N LEU A 83 -3.93 5.01 -7.11
CA LEU A 83 -5.33 4.71 -6.83
C LEU A 83 -6.12 5.88 -6.22
N PRO A 84 -5.61 6.60 -5.20
CA PRO A 84 -6.31 7.78 -4.69
C PRO A 84 -6.54 8.83 -5.78
N LYS A 85 -5.53 9.11 -6.61
CA LYS A 85 -5.63 10.13 -7.67
C LYS A 85 -6.62 9.71 -8.76
N ALA A 86 -6.63 8.43 -9.13
CA ALA A 86 -7.54 7.91 -10.12
C ALA A 86 -9.01 8.04 -9.66
N LEU A 87 -9.28 7.76 -8.37
CA LEU A 87 -10.61 7.95 -7.78
C LEU A 87 -11.01 9.43 -7.72
N GLU A 88 -10.11 10.31 -7.27
CA GLU A 88 -10.36 11.76 -7.19
C GLU A 88 -10.63 12.41 -8.55
N LEU A 89 -9.90 11.98 -9.59
CA LEU A 89 -10.08 12.47 -10.96
C LEU A 89 -11.30 11.84 -11.65
N GLY A 90 -11.63 10.60 -11.31
CA GLY A 90 -12.78 9.88 -11.89
C GLY A 90 -14.13 10.31 -11.30
N HIS A 91 -14.13 10.96 -10.14
CA HIS A 91 -15.36 11.42 -9.51
C HIS A 91 -16.07 12.52 -10.34
N ASP A 92 -17.27 12.22 -10.81
CA ASP A 92 -18.19 13.19 -11.39
C ASP A 92 -18.83 14.06 -10.29
N ARG A 93 -18.48 15.36 -10.29
CA ARG A 93 -18.95 16.36 -9.33
C ARG A 93 -20.44 16.68 -9.44
N SER A 94 -21.11 16.27 -10.51
CA SER A 94 -22.56 16.45 -10.69
C SER A 94 -23.39 15.39 -9.99
N VAL A 95 -22.76 14.31 -9.50
CA VAL A 95 -23.44 13.23 -8.79
C VAL A 95 -23.71 13.64 -7.35
N GLU A 96 -24.99 13.82 -7.01
CA GLU A 96 -25.42 14.19 -5.66
C GLU A 96 -25.44 13.00 -4.69
N GLU A 97 -25.72 11.79 -5.20
CA GLU A 97 -25.81 10.56 -4.39
C GLU A 97 -24.90 9.45 -4.94
N MET A 98 -23.96 8.99 -4.12
CA MET A 98 -23.00 7.95 -4.47
C MET A 98 -23.52 6.56 -4.08
N ASN A 99 -24.39 6.00 -4.90
CA ASN A 99 -24.95 4.66 -4.70
C ASN A 99 -23.96 3.53 -5.10
N GLU A 100 -24.38 2.27 -4.92
CA GLU A 100 -23.55 1.10 -5.20
C GLU A 100 -23.08 1.02 -6.67
N GLU A 101 -23.94 1.36 -7.62
CA GLU A 101 -23.61 1.35 -9.05
C GLU A 101 -22.54 2.39 -9.36
N TYR A 102 -22.67 3.59 -8.81
CA TYR A 102 -21.70 4.66 -8.93
C TYR A 102 -20.32 4.25 -8.39
N TRP A 103 -20.28 3.71 -7.17
CA TRP A 103 -19.02 3.25 -6.56
C TRP A 103 -18.37 2.12 -7.36
N THR A 104 -19.18 1.18 -7.85
CA THR A 104 -18.71 0.07 -8.67
C THR A 104 -18.06 0.58 -9.95
N LYS A 105 -18.73 1.48 -10.66
CA LYS A 105 -18.20 2.09 -11.88
C LYS A 105 -16.93 2.89 -11.62
N LEU A 106 -16.93 3.75 -10.60
CA LEU A 106 -15.78 4.58 -10.25
C LEU A 106 -14.54 3.72 -9.91
N CYS A 107 -14.73 2.63 -9.16
CA CYS A 107 -13.64 1.72 -8.83
C CYS A 107 -13.13 0.95 -10.05
N GLN A 108 -14.02 0.52 -10.96
CA GLN A 108 -13.64 -0.13 -12.22
C GLN A 108 -12.84 0.82 -13.12
N ASP A 109 -13.34 2.04 -13.31
CA ASP A 109 -12.69 3.06 -14.14
C ASP A 109 -11.32 3.45 -13.57
N ALA A 110 -11.20 3.57 -12.24
CA ALA A 110 -9.92 3.81 -11.57
C ALA A 110 -8.92 2.66 -11.80
N ALA A 111 -9.36 1.40 -11.68
CA ALA A 111 -8.50 0.24 -11.92
C ALA A 111 -8.02 0.17 -13.38
N LEU A 112 -8.91 0.41 -14.35
CA LEU A 112 -8.56 0.46 -15.77
C LEU A 112 -7.60 1.61 -16.09
N LYS A 113 -7.79 2.78 -15.49
CA LYS A 113 -6.90 3.92 -15.65
C LYS A 113 -5.49 3.63 -15.13
N ILE A 114 -5.38 2.99 -13.97
CA ILE A 114 -4.08 2.62 -13.39
C ILE A 114 -3.38 1.59 -14.26
N ASP A 115 -4.08 0.58 -14.78
CA ASP A 115 -3.51 -0.40 -15.72
C ASP A 115 -2.98 0.27 -17.00
N GLN A 116 -3.72 1.25 -17.53
CA GLN A 116 -3.27 2.06 -18.66
C GLN A 116 -2.01 2.88 -18.31
N ASP A 117 -1.97 3.50 -17.13
CA ASP A 117 -0.82 4.31 -16.70
C ASP A 117 0.43 3.46 -16.41
N LEU A 118 0.25 2.24 -15.89
CA LEU A 118 1.31 1.26 -15.71
C LEU A 118 1.98 0.90 -17.04
N LYS A 119 1.18 0.69 -18.09
CA LYS A 119 1.69 0.42 -19.45
C LYS A 119 2.52 1.59 -19.98
N GLY A 120 2.12 2.83 -19.68
CA GLY A 120 2.88 4.04 -20.03
C GLY A 120 4.16 4.24 -19.21
N ALA A 121 4.20 3.73 -17.98
CA ALA A 121 5.36 3.84 -17.08
C ALA A 121 6.47 2.81 -17.37
N HIS A 122 6.24 1.85 -18.28
CA HIS A 122 7.19 0.79 -18.66
C HIS A 122 7.72 -0.03 -17.46
N LEU A 123 6.90 -0.22 -16.43
CA LEU A 123 7.24 -1.09 -15.30
C LEU A 123 7.02 -2.55 -15.72
N ALA A 124 8.06 -3.38 -15.59
CA ALA A 124 7.94 -4.82 -15.65
C ALA A 124 7.49 -5.32 -14.27
N GLY A 125 6.63 -6.34 -14.19
CA GLY A 125 6.12 -6.89 -12.94
C GLY A 125 4.59 -6.94 -12.87
N GLY A 126 4.09 -7.20 -11.66
CA GLY A 126 2.65 -7.20 -11.39
C GLY A 126 2.36 -6.94 -9.92
N SER A 127 1.10 -6.67 -9.62
CA SER A 127 0.64 -6.58 -8.24
C SER A 127 -0.85 -6.94 -8.16
N THR A 128 -1.22 -7.64 -7.10
CA THR A 128 -2.63 -7.66 -6.68
C THR A 128 -2.91 -6.42 -5.83
N ALA A 129 -4.14 -5.95 -5.81
CA ALA A 129 -4.55 -4.84 -4.96
C ALA A 129 -5.91 -5.13 -4.34
N VAL A 130 -6.03 -4.86 -3.04
CA VAL A 130 -7.29 -4.85 -2.29
C VAL A 130 -7.44 -3.48 -1.66
N TRP A 131 -8.61 -2.87 -1.79
CA TRP A 131 -8.89 -1.59 -1.17
C TRP A 131 -10.29 -1.53 -0.56
N VAL A 132 -10.44 -0.62 0.41
CA VAL A 132 -11.70 -0.30 1.08
C VAL A 132 -11.82 1.22 1.15
N ILE A 133 -12.99 1.74 0.83
CA ILE A 133 -13.37 3.14 1.00
C ILE A 133 -14.39 3.18 2.14
N VAL A 134 -14.12 4.00 3.16
CA VAL A 134 -15.01 4.25 4.29
C VAL A 134 -15.52 5.69 4.17
N THR A 135 -16.83 5.86 4.00
CA THR A 135 -17.53 7.15 3.88
C THR A 135 -18.57 7.32 4.97
#